data_AF-A0AAE1L6H8-F1
#
_entry.id   AF-A0AAE1L6H8-F1
#
_cell.length_a   1.000
_cell.length_b   1.000
_cell.length_c   1.000
_cell.angle_alpha   90.00
_cell.angle_beta   90.00
_cell.angle_gamma   90.00
#
_symmetry.space_group_name_H-M   'P 1'
#
loop_
_entity.id
_entity.type
_entity.pdbx_description
1 polymer ?
#
loop_
_entity_poly.entity_id
_entity_poly.type
_entity_poly.pdbx_seq_one_letter_code
_entity_poly.pdbx_strand_id
1 'polypeptide(L)'
;MPGKSEVVNSCQLCKLMSRVSFGVAEGRTLELHSPDGVHACVLRAADQQDATAWFNALHSALQALTARALQLAARTLQATMQGAVQDLVLMGWLARRPPDAQNGQANSESSEDPDRWQAVFAAVTDRELRLYESAPWSPEAWAAPADTCPLLSTRLVSSSSSRQNEVITLVVRCGSQDGVQSHTLRAETHRDLATWARTLVQGSHNAVAAQRELACRCIWQRKPCQLLLHYEDGFTLIEGQANTLGREQKVLMKAPFESLRSSGDDGIRLLWLDVGGDEGEMEFDLESCPKPFVFILHNFLSAKIHRLGLYA
;
A
#
# COMPACT_ATOMS: atom_id res chain seq x y z
N MET A 1 10.90 9.18 42.22
CA MET A 1 9.43 9.11 42.21
C MET A 1 8.96 9.49 40.80
N PRO A 2 8.91 8.56 39.84
CA PRO A 2 8.34 8.85 38.53
C PRO A 2 6.82 8.93 38.67
N GLY A 3 6.23 9.91 37.99
CA GLY A 3 4.85 10.34 38.13
C GLY A 3 3.84 9.35 37.55
N LYS A 4 2.68 9.31 38.19
CA LYS A 4 1.51 8.45 37.91
C LYS A 4 0.82 8.69 36.55
N SER A 5 1.52 9.24 35.55
CA SER A 5 0.96 9.51 34.21
C SER A 5 1.30 8.45 33.15
N GLU A 6 2.22 7.53 33.39
CA GLU A 6 2.62 6.50 32.40
C GLU A 6 1.62 5.34 32.26
N VAL A 7 0.83 5.04 33.30
CA VAL A 7 -0.01 3.83 33.33
C VAL A 7 -1.28 3.97 32.46
N VAL A 8 -1.67 5.17 32.06
CA VAL A 8 -2.90 5.41 31.28
C VAL A 8 -2.69 5.26 29.76
N ASN A 9 -1.44 5.11 29.30
CA ASN A 9 -1.11 4.94 27.88
C ASN A 9 -0.81 3.48 27.47
N SER A 10 -0.89 2.52 28.39
CA SER A 10 -0.33 1.17 28.20
C SER A 10 -1.02 0.27 27.16
N CYS A 11 -2.22 0.63 26.68
CA CYS A 11 -2.95 -0.13 25.64
C CYS A 11 -2.99 0.57 24.28
N GLN A 12 -2.26 1.69 24.10
CA GLN A 12 -2.16 2.33 22.78
C GLN A 12 -1.48 1.36 21.82
N LEU A 13 -2.04 1.20 20.61
CA LEU A 13 -1.47 0.34 19.57
C LEU A 13 -1.37 -1.14 19.98
N CYS A 14 -2.21 -1.63 20.89
CA CYS A 14 -2.36 -3.07 21.08
C CYS A 14 -3.09 -3.71 19.89
N LYS A 15 -2.75 -4.96 19.60
CA LYS A 15 -3.42 -5.76 18.56
C LYS A 15 -4.48 -6.65 19.19
N LEU A 16 -5.70 -6.60 18.66
CA LEU A 16 -6.76 -7.54 19.00
C LEU A 16 -6.97 -8.52 17.85
N MET A 17 -7.08 -9.81 18.15
CA MET A 17 -7.45 -10.84 17.17
C MET A 17 -8.57 -11.71 17.72
N SER A 18 -9.53 -12.05 16.86
CA SER A 18 -10.39 -13.21 17.10
C SER A 18 -9.65 -14.48 16.69
N ARG A 19 -9.48 -15.45 17.59
CA ARG A 19 -8.91 -16.75 17.19
C ARG A 19 -9.94 -17.55 16.40
N VAL A 20 -9.67 -17.74 15.11
CA VAL A 20 -10.22 -18.81 14.30
C VAL A 20 -9.19 -19.94 14.30
N SER A 21 -9.12 -20.71 15.40
CA SER A 21 -8.26 -21.90 15.45
C SER A 21 -9.15 -23.13 15.50
N PHE A 22 -8.89 -24.09 14.61
CA PHE A 22 -9.57 -25.39 14.57
C PHE A 22 -9.38 -26.13 15.89
N GLY A 23 -10.47 -26.33 16.64
CA GLY A 23 -10.46 -26.99 17.94
C GLY A 23 -11.61 -26.60 18.88
N VAL A 24 -11.75 -27.33 20.00
CA VAL A 24 -12.93 -27.42 20.90
C VAL A 24 -13.40 -26.09 21.56
N ALA A 25 -12.79 -24.94 21.24
CA ALA A 25 -13.17 -23.60 21.72
C ALA A 25 -13.33 -22.56 20.59
N GLU A 26 -13.76 -23.00 19.40
CA GLU A 26 -14.10 -22.16 18.26
C GLU A 26 -15.02 -20.99 18.67
N GLY A 27 -14.61 -19.76 18.31
CA GLY A 27 -15.42 -18.55 18.45
C GLY A 27 -15.57 -17.96 19.86
N ARG A 28 -14.92 -18.52 20.89
CA ARG A 28 -15.05 -18.01 22.30
C ARG A 28 -13.81 -17.33 22.85
N THR A 29 -12.74 -17.24 22.08
CA THR A 29 -11.45 -16.73 22.56
C THR A 29 -11.00 -15.51 21.78
N LEU A 30 -10.49 -14.53 22.51
CA LEU A 30 -9.92 -13.28 22.00
C LEU A 30 -8.47 -13.21 22.45
N GLU A 31 -7.61 -12.67 21.61
CA GLU A 31 -6.21 -12.48 21.94
C GLU A 31 -5.83 -11.02 21.81
N LEU A 32 -5.24 -10.48 22.87
CA LEU A 32 -4.74 -9.11 22.94
C LEU A 32 -3.21 -9.14 23.05
N HIS A 33 -2.52 -8.53 22.11
CA HIS A 33 -1.06 -8.43 22.10
C HIS A 33 -0.62 -7.01 22.46
N SER A 34 0.51 -6.92 23.15
CA SER A 34 1.21 -5.65 23.39
C SER A 34 1.72 -5.05 22.07
N PRO A 35 2.00 -3.73 22.03
CA PRO A 35 2.42 -3.05 20.81
C PRO A 35 3.76 -3.53 20.23
N ASP A 36 4.64 -4.06 21.08
CA ASP A 36 5.92 -4.66 20.72
C ASP A 36 5.80 -6.15 20.33
N GLY A 37 4.61 -6.74 20.46
CA GLY A 37 4.35 -8.16 20.20
C GLY A 37 4.96 -9.14 21.21
N VAL A 38 5.54 -8.66 22.31
CA VAL A 38 6.25 -9.48 23.30
C VAL A 38 5.28 -10.17 24.27
N HIS A 39 4.19 -9.50 24.62
CA HIS A 39 3.21 -9.98 25.58
C HIS A 39 1.85 -10.23 24.92
N ALA A 40 1.20 -11.32 25.31
CA ALA A 40 -0.14 -11.65 24.84
C ALA A 40 -1.02 -12.08 26.02
N CYS A 41 -2.30 -11.71 25.94
CA CYS A 41 -3.34 -12.15 26.85
C CYS A 41 -4.44 -12.85 26.06
N VAL A 42 -4.76 -14.09 26.42
CA VAL A 42 -5.87 -14.85 25.84
C VAL A 42 -7.06 -14.75 26.80
N LEU A 43 -8.15 -14.16 26.33
CA LEU A 43 -9.40 -14.04 27.04
C LEU A 43 -10.37 -15.10 26.51
N ARG A 44 -11.08 -15.77 27.40
CA ARG A 44 -12.14 -16.73 27.05
C ARG A 44 -13.47 -16.24 27.58
N ALA A 45 -14.41 -16.00 26.68
CA ALA A 45 -15.78 -15.65 27.02
C ALA A 45 -16.61 -16.90 27.39
N ALA A 46 -17.77 -16.69 28.01
CA ALA A 46 -18.66 -17.79 28.38
C ALA A 46 -19.20 -18.54 27.15
N ASP A 47 -19.60 -17.78 26.14
CA ASP A 47 -20.13 -18.26 24.86
C ASP A 47 -19.64 -17.38 23.70
N GLN A 48 -20.06 -17.72 22.48
CA GLN A 48 -19.64 -17.02 21.26
C GLN A 48 -20.26 -15.62 21.17
N GLN A 49 -21.48 -15.42 21.65
CA GLN A 49 -22.14 -14.12 21.61
C GLN A 49 -21.43 -13.12 22.54
N ASP A 50 -21.07 -13.58 23.75
CA ASP A 50 -20.27 -12.82 24.71
C ASP A 50 -18.88 -12.51 24.15
N ALA A 51 -18.22 -13.47 23.48
CA ALA A 51 -16.95 -13.21 22.79
C ALA A 51 -17.06 -12.13 21.71
N THR A 52 -18.11 -12.17 20.88
CA THR A 52 -18.36 -11.14 19.87
C THR A 52 -18.63 -9.77 20.51
N ALA A 53 -19.38 -9.72 21.61
CA ALA A 53 -19.64 -8.49 22.34
C ALA A 53 -18.35 -7.88 22.92
N TRP A 54 -17.52 -8.71 23.58
CA TRP A 54 -16.21 -8.30 24.09
C TRP A 54 -15.26 -7.86 22.98
N PHE A 55 -15.23 -8.58 21.86
CA PHE A 55 -14.43 -8.19 20.70
C PHE A 55 -14.81 -6.82 20.20
N ASN A 56 -16.10 -6.56 19.95
CA ASN A 56 -16.57 -5.27 19.45
C ASN A 56 -16.27 -4.12 20.41
N ALA A 57 -16.42 -4.34 21.72
CA ALA A 57 -16.12 -3.34 22.75
C ALA A 57 -14.63 -3.02 22.81
N LEU A 58 -13.77 -4.05 22.87
CA LEU A 58 -12.32 -3.89 22.90
C LEU A 58 -11.80 -3.28 21.60
N HIS A 59 -12.28 -3.74 20.44
CA HIS A 59 -11.90 -3.21 19.14
C HIS A 59 -12.23 -1.73 19.02
N SER A 60 -13.43 -1.33 19.43
CA SER A 60 -13.85 0.08 19.41
C SER A 60 -12.98 0.94 20.33
N ALA A 61 -12.64 0.44 21.53
CA ALA A 61 -11.74 1.15 22.45
C ALA A 61 -10.32 1.29 21.86
N LEU A 62 -9.78 0.23 21.26
CA LEU A 62 -8.47 0.23 20.62
C LEU A 62 -8.42 1.14 19.39
N GLN A 63 -9.49 1.19 18.59
CA GLN A 63 -9.59 2.14 17.48
C GLN A 63 -9.54 3.59 17.97
N ALA A 64 -10.24 3.92 19.05
CA ALA A 64 -10.20 5.26 19.64
C ALA A 64 -8.80 5.62 20.19
N LEU A 65 -8.12 4.65 20.82
CA LEU A 65 -6.73 4.82 21.28
C LEU A 65 -5.76 4.99 20.11
N THR A 66 -5.92 4.20 19.05
CA THR A 66 -5.10 4.28 17.82
C THR A 66 -5.27 5.63 17.12
N ALA A 67 -6.50 6.15 17.05
CA ALA A 67 -6.75 7.48 16.47
C ALA A 67 -6.05 8.60 17.26
N ARG A 68 -5.99 8.51 18.60
CA ARG A 68 -5.24 9.48 19.42
C ARG A 68 -3.74 9.32 19.22
N ALA A 69 -3.24 8.09 19.18
CA ALA A 69 -1.84 7.80 18.92
C ALA A 69 -1.39 8.31 17.53
N LEU A 70 -2.27 8.22 16.52
CA LEU A 70 -2.03 8.71 15.17
C LEU A 70 -1.75 10.22 15.17
N GLN A 71 -2.59 10.99 15.88
CA GLN A 71 -2.43 12.44 16.00
C GLN A 71 -1.13 12.82 16.73
N LEU A 72 -0.75 12.06 17.76
CA LEU A 72 0.51 12.28 18.49
C LEU A 72 1.73 11.93 17.64
N ALA A 73 1.68 10.80 16.92
CA ALA A 73 2.75 10.37 16.01
C ALA A 73 2.93 11.38 14.88
N ALA A 74 1.85 11.81 14.23
CA ALA A 74 1.89 12.80 13.16
C ALA A 74 2.57 14.11 13.61
N ARG A 75 2.21 14.64 14.79
CA ARG A 75 2.82 15.86 15.34
C ARG A 75 4.30 15.69 15.66
N THR A 76 4.66 14.57 16.28
CA THR A 76 6.06 14.28 16.63
C THR A 76 6.92 14.14 15.39
N LEU A 77 6.43 13.43 14.37
CA LEU A 77 7.17 13.24 13.11
C LEU A 77 7.33 14.56 12.36
N GLN A 78 6.29 15.39 12.29
CA GLN A 78 6.40 16.72 11.70
C GLN A 78 7.45 17.59 12.40
N ALA A 79 7.52 17.54 13.74
CA ALA A 79 8.48 18.32 14.52
C ALA A 79 9.94 17.84 14.37
N THR A 80 10.16 16.52 14.33
CA THR A 80 11.51 15.94 14.41
C THR A 80 12.12 15.66 13.03
N MET A 81 11.30 15.33 12.03
CA MET A 81 11.77 14.85 10.72
C MET A 81 11.84 15.94 9.64
N GLN A 82 11.67 17.23 9.98
CA GLN A 82 11.70 18.36 9.03
C GLN A 82 10.85 18.11 7.75
N GLY A 83 9.75 17.38 7.86
CA GLY A 83 8.88 17.03 6.72
C GLY A 83 9.29 15.80 5.91
N ALA A 84 10.19 14.93 6.41
CA ALA A 84 10.54 13.66 5.75
C ALA A 84 9.45 12.58 5.87
N VAL A 85 8.55 12.69 6.86
CA VAL A 85 7.30 11.92 6.91
C VAL A 85 6.16 12.91 6.76
N GLN A 86 5.59 12.96 5.56
CA GLN A 86 4.48 13.85 5.24
C GLN A 86 3.17 13.14 5.63
N ASP A 87 2.24 13.95 6.17
CA ASP A 87 0.92 13.64 6.72
C ASP A 87 0.58 12.14 6.89
N LEU A 88 0.82 11.62 8.09
CA LEU A 88 0.38 10.28 8.49
C LEU A 88 -1.17 10.24 8.55
N VAL A 89 -1.78 9.46 7.65
CA VAL A 89 -3.24 9.42 7.41
C VAL A 89 -3.94 8.29 8.16
N LEU A 90 -3.32 7.11 8.18
CA LEU A 90 -3.88 5.91 8.78
C LEU A 90 -2.76 5.05 9.36
N MET A 91 -3.02 4.39 10.48
CA MET A 91 -2.12 3.36 10.99
C MET A 91 -2.90 2.32 11.80
N GLY A 92 -2.35 1.12 11.91
CA GLY A 92 -2.93 0.06 12.72
C GLY A 92 -2.39 -1.32 12.37
N TRP A 93 -2.85 -2.31 13.13
CA TRP A 93 -2.46 -3.70 12.91
C TRP A 93 -3.23 -4.33 11.76
N LEU A 94 -2.49 -5.10 10.97
CA LEU A 94 -3.00 -6.07 10.01
C LEU A 94 -2.31 -7.41 10.27
N ALA A 95 -2.80 -8.45 9.60
CA ALA A 95 -2.03 -9.68 9.46
C ALA A 95 -1.52 -9.81 8.02
N ARG A 96 -0.29 -10.26 7.80
CA ARG A 96 0.32 -10.46 6.48
C ARG A 96 0.61 -11.94 6.26
N ARG A 97 0.33 -12.44 5.06
CA ARG A 97 0.82 -13.76 4.65
C ARG A 97 2.32 -13.67 4.34
N PRO A 98 3.18 -14.57 4.88
CA PRO A 98 4.62 -14.56 4.62
C PRO A 98 4.95 -14.52 3.13
N PRO A 99 6.07 -13.88 2.72
CA PRO A 99 6.45 -13.77 1.31
C PRO A 99 6.63 -15.14 0.61
N ASP A 100 7.18 -16.13 1.30
CA ASP A 100 7.48 -17.46 0.73
C ASP A 100 6.21 -18.22 0.32
N ALA A 101 5.12 -18.03 1.07
CA ALA A 101 3.81 -18.58 0.73
C ALA A 101 3.11 -17.89 -0.45
N GLN A 102 3.65 -16.78 -0.97
CA GLN A 102 3.06 -16.03 -2.09
C GLN A 102 3.66 -16.40 -3.45
N ASN A 103 4.86 -17.00 -3.49
CA ASN A 103 5.59 -17.31 -4.74
C ASN A 103 5.53 -18.78 -5.18
N GLY A 104 4.77 -19.64 -4.48
CA GLY A 104 4.52 -21.02 -4.91
C GLY A 104 5.73 -21.97 -4.89
N GLN A 105 6.90 -21.52 -4.43
CA GLN A 105 8.03 -22.40 -4.12
C GLN A 105 7.91 -22.90 -2.69
N ALA A 106 7.07 -23.92 -2.50
CA ALA A 106 7.10 -24.72 -1.29
C ALA A 106 8.44 -25.47 -1.26
N ASN A 107 9.41 -24.98 -0.48
CA ASN A 107 10.56 -25.79 -0.12
C ASN A 107 10.05 -26.93 0.77
N SER A 108 10.10 -28.14 0.20
CA SER A 108 9.70 -29.40 0.81
C SER A 108 10.59 -29.77 1.99
N GLU A 109 10.53 -29.05 3.11
CA GLU A 109 11.14 -29.51 4.38
C GLU A 109 10.67 -28.76 5.65
N SER A 110 9.67 -27.89 5.56
CA SER A 110 8.98 -27.37 6.74
C SER A 110 7.49 -27.61 6.59
N SER A 111 6.88 -28.17 7.63
CA SER A 111 5.43 -28.28 7.77
C SER A 111 4.84 -26.87 7.92
N GLU A 112 4.80 -26.10 6.84
CA GLU A 112 4.28 -24.74 6.86
C GLU A 112 2.76 -24.79 6.68
N ASP A 113 2.07 -24.42 7.75
CA ASP A 113 0.63 -24.19 7.75
C ASP A 113 0.30 -23.12 6.69
N PRO A 114 -0.41 -23.46 5.59
CA PRO A 114 -0.72 -22.52 4.51
C PRO A 114 -1.59 -21.32 4.96
N ASP A 115 -2.10 -21.37 6.19
CA ASP A 115 -2.86 -20.31 6.85
C ASP A 115 -2.05 -19.50 7.88
N ARG A 116 -0.71 -19.57 7.87
CA ARG A 116 0.12 -18.76 8.78
C ARG A 116 0.02 -17.28 8.45
N TRP A 117 -0.65 -16.51 9.30
CA TRP A 117 -0.71 -15.05 9.26
C TRP A 117 0.24 -14.43 10.29
N GLN A 118 1.10 -13.51 9.86
CA GLN A 118 2.01 -12.77 10.73
C GLN A 118 1.44 -11.40 11.10
N ALA A 119 1.58 -10.96 12.34
CA ALA A 119 1.23 -9.59 12.71
C ALA A 119 2.13 -8.59 11.95
N VAL A 120 1.54 -7.53 11.42
CA VAL A 120 2.28 -6.41 10.85
C VAL A 120 1.61 -5.11 11.26
N PHE A 121 2.40 -4.12 11.67
CA PHE A 121 1.90 -2.78 11.90
C PHE A 121 2.02 -2.00 10.59
N ALA A 122 0.91 -1.49 10.07
CA ALA A 122 0.88 -0.75 8.81
C ALA A 122 0.63 0.73 9.07
N ALA A 123 1.20 1.59 8.23
CA ALA A 123 0.98 3.03 8.23
C ALA A 123 0.84 3.55 6.80
N VAL A 124 -0.10 4.46 6.57
CA VAL A 124 -0.29 5.16 5.30
C VAL A 124 -0.01 6.64 5.52
N THR A 125 0.91 7.16 4.73
CA THR A 125 1.21 8.59 4.61
C THR A 125 0.52 9.15 3.36
N ASP A 126 0.74 10.41 3.04
CA ASP A 126 0.34 11.00 1.75
C ASP A 126 1.10 10.41 0.54
N ARG A 127 2.25 9.77 0.76
CA ARG A 127 3.14 9.27 -0.31
C ARG A 127 3.34 7.77 -0.32
N GLU A 128 3.25 7.10 0.82
CA GLU A 128 3.71 5.73 1.00
C GLU A 128 2.80 4.92 1.94
N LEU A 129 2.63 3.64 1.61
CA LEU A 129 2.27 2.59 2.56
C LEU A 129 3.56 2.01 3.15
N ARG A 130 3.65 1.97 4.47
CA ARG A 130 4.80 1.44 5.22
C ARG A 130 4.35 0.27 6.09
N LEU A 131 5.15 -0.79 6.13
CA LEU A 131 4.92 -1.98 6.95
C LEU A 131 6.06 -2.15 7.96
N TYR A 132 5.71 -2.43 9.20
CA TYR A 132 6.63 -2.59 10.33
C TYR A 132 6.35 -3.92 11.04
N GLU A 133 7.40 -4.54 11.57
CA GLU A 133 7.27 -5.78 12.36
C GLU A 133 6.56 -5.54 13.71
N SER A 134 6.71 -4.33 14.27
CA SER A 134 6.06 -3.88 15.49
C SER A 134 5.62 -2.41 15.41
N ALA A 135 4.78 -1.96 16.34
CA ALA A 135 4.32 -0.57 16.36
C ALA A 135 5.48 0.40 16.65
N PRO A 136 5.82 1.35 15.77
CA PRO A 136 6.96 2.24 15.98
C PRO A 136 6.74 3.23 17.14
N TRP A 137 7.70 3.30 18.07
CA TRP A 137 7.64 4.16 19.26
C TRP A 137 8.63 5.34 19.27
N SER A 138 9.56 5.41 18.31
CA SER A 138 10.51 6.51 18.17
C SER A 138 10.58 7.01 16.73
N PRO A 139 11.04 8.25 16.49
CA PRO A 139 11.24 8.77 15.14
C PRO A 139 12.14 7.85 14.29
N GLU A 140 13.21 7.30 14.87
CA GLU A 140 14.11 6.37 14.19
C GLU A 140 13.39 5.09 13.76
N ALA A 141 12.55 4.53 14.63
CA ALA A 141 11.72 3.37 14.29
C ALA A 141 10.73 3.70 13.16
N TRP A 142 10.13 4.89 13.17
CA TRP A 142 9.25 5.35 12.08
C TRP A 142 9.99 5.52 10.74
N ALA A 143 11.28 5.84 10.77
CA ALA A 143 12.12 5.95 9.58
C ALA A 143 12.67 4.60 9.07
N ALA A 144 12.45 3.51 9.81
CA ALA A 144 12.94 2.17 9.47
C ALA A 144 11.80 1.15 9.27
N PRO A 145 10.91 1.34 8.29
CA PRO A 145 9.94 0.32 7.92
C PRO A 145 10.62 -0.92 7.32
N ALA A 146 10.01 -2.08 7.53
CA ALA A 146 10.43 -3.35 6.90
C ALA A 146 10.14 -3.35 5.40
N ASP A 147 8.98 -2.82 4.99
CA ASP A 147 8.65 -2.60 3.58
C ASP A 147 8.09 -1.18 3.37
N THR A 148 8.45 -0.56 2.25
CA THR A 148 7.92 0.73 1.81
C THR A 148 7.37 0.64 0.40
N CYS A 149 6.10 1.00 0.24
CA CYS A 149 5.34 0.95 -1.00
C CYS A 149 4.91 2.38 -1.39
N PRO A 150 5.53 3.02 -2.39
CA PRO A 150 5.11 4.32 -2.87
C PRO A 150 3.67 4.27 -3.40
N LEU A 151 2.78 5.11 -2.91
CA LEU A 151 1.37 5.16 -3.31
C LEU A 151 1.21 5.43 -4.80
N LEU A 152 2.15 6.19 -5.39
CA LEU A 152 2.18 6.45 -6.83
C LEU A 152 2.29 5.17 -7.66
N SER A 153 3.05 4.17 -7.19
CA SER A 153 3.25 2.87 -7.86
C SER A 153 2.58 1.71 -7.13
N THR A 154 1.66 1.99 -6.20
CA THR A 154 0.95 0.97 -5.41
C THR A 154 -0.51 0.88 -5.83
N ARG A 155 -1.04 -0.34 -5.96
CA ARG A 155 -2.42 -0.61 -6.35
C ARG A 155 -3.07 -1.64 -5.43
N LEU A 156 -4.31 -1.36 -5.05
CA LEU A 156 -5.20 -2.35 -4.45
C LEU A 156 -5.80 -3.22 -5.57
N VAL A 157 -5.57 -4.54 -5.50
CA VAL A 157 -5.96 -5.47 -6.57
C VAL A 157 -7.20 -6.26 -6.22
N SER A 158 -7.34 -6.64 -4.95
CA SER A 158 -8.49 -7.39 -4.46
C SER A 158 -8.80 -7.00 -3.04
N SER A 159 -10.09 -7.00 -2.73
CA SER A 159 -10.63 -7.00 -1.38
C SER A 159 -11.70 -8.08 -1.34
N SER A 160 -11.50 -9.12 -0.53
CA SER A 160 -12.38 -10.28 -0.54
C SER A 160 -12.68 -10.77 0.86
N SER A 161 -13.86 -11.38 1.02
CA SER A 161 -14.24 -12.16 2.19
C SER A 161 -14.58 -13.57 1.72
N SER A 162 -13.82 -14.58 2.14
CA SER A 162 -14.13 -15.97 1.79
C SER A 162 -15.33 -16.47 2.59
N ARG A 163 -16.30 -17.12 1.93
CA ARG A 163 -17.53 -17.62 2.55
C ARG A 163 -17.33 -18.84 3.45
N GLN A 164 -16.13 -19.46 3.41
CA GLN A 164 -15.86 -20.70 4.12
C GLN A 164 -15.10 -20.50 5.44
N ASN A 165 -14.50 -19.33 5.70
CA ASN A 165 -13.72 -19.12 6.94
C ASN A 165 -13.61 -17.66 7.43
N GLU A 166 -14.52 -16.76 7.00
CA GLU A 166 -14.60 -15.34 7.41
C GLU A 166 -13.27 -14.54 7.34
N VAL A 167 -12.30 -14.97 6.53
CA VAL A 167 -11.03 -14.23 6.39
C VAL A 167 -11.26 -13.04 5.47
N ILE A 168 -11.12 -11.84 6.03
CA ILE A 168 -11.31 -10.57 5.34
C ILE A 168 -9.94 -10.07 4.86
N THR A 169 -9.68 -10.16 3.56
CA THR A 169 -8.35 -9.89 2.99
C THR A 169 -8.35 -8.71 2.01
N LEU A 170 -7.20 -8.04 1.94
CA LEU A 170 -6.85 -7.10 0.87
C LEU A 170 -5.49 -7.48 0.27
N VAL A 171 -5.35 -7.33 -1.03
CA VAL A 171 -4.09 -7.56 -1.75
C VAL A 171 -3.60 -6.25 -2.34
N VAL A 172 -2.39 -5.85 -1.92
CA VAL A 172 -1.70 -4.66 -2.40
C VAL A 172 -0.52 -5.09 -3.24
N ARG A 173 -0.38 -4.51 -4.44
CA ARG A 173 0.79 -4.72 -5.31
C ARG A 173 1.55 -3.41 -5.45
N CYS A 174 2.86 -3.45 -5.25
CA CYS A 174 3.73 -2.29 -5.28
C CYS A 174 4.78 -2.48 -6.40
N GLY A 175 4.85 -1.53 -7.32
CA GLY A 175 5.92 -1.47 -8.32
C GLY A 175 7.22 -0.97 -7.69
N SER A 176 8.28 -1.76 -7.82
CA SER A 176 9.65 -1.50 -7.36
C SER A 176 10.66 -1.70 -8.50
N GLN A 177 11.91 -1.28 -8.30
CA GLN A 177 12.98 -1.49 -9.28
C GLN A 177 13.24 -2.98 -9.56
N ASP A 178 12.99 -3.83 -8.57
CA ASP A 178 13.12 -5.30 -8.66
C ASP A 178 11.85 -5.99 -9.21
N GLY A 179 10.88 -5.21 -9.71
CA GLY A 179 9.61 -5.71 -10.23
C GLY A 179 8.44 -5.44 -9.28
N VAL A 180 7.47 -6.36 -9.22
CA VAL A 180 6.23 -6.13 -8.46
C VAL A 180 6.23 -6.99 -7.21
N GLN A 181 6.18 -6.31 -6.07
CA GLN A 181 5.97 -6.94 -4.76
C GLN A 181 4.47 -7.04 -4.48
N SER A 182 4.06 -8.13 -3.86
CA SER A 182 2.66 -8.37 -3.46
C SER A 182 2.58 -8.54 -1.94
N HIS A 183 1.58 -7.91 -1.35
CA HIS A 183 1.27 -8.01 0.08
C HIS A 183 -0.18 -8.47 0.22
N THR A 184 -0.35 -9.73 0.65
CA THR A 184 -1.66 -10.23 1.06
C THR A 184 -1.84 -9.92 2.54
N LEU A 185 -2.80 -9.04 2.84
CA LEU A 185 -3.08 -8.54 4.17
C LEU A 185 -4.49 -8.98 4.62
N ARG A 186 -4.67 -9.15 5.93
CA ARG A 186 -5.94 -9.49 6.58
C ARG A 186 -6.31 -8.39 7.56
N ALA A 187 -7.57 -7.96 7.48
CA ALA A 187 -8.19 -7.05 8.43
C ALA A 187 -9.07 -7.86 9.40
N GLU A 188 -9.28 -7.34 10.61
CA GLU A 188 -10.07 -8.03 11.64
C GLU A 188 -11.58 -7.79 11.48
N THR A 189 -11.98 -6.71 10.81
CA THR A 189 -13.40 -6.41 10.52
C THR A 189 -13.60 -5.92 9.08
N HIS A 190 -14.83 -6.03 8.57
CA HIS A 190 -15.21 -5.44 7.27
C HIS A 190 -15.07 -3.92 7.26
N ARG A 191 -15.27 -3.27 8.42
CA ARG A 191 -15.07 -1.82 8.57
C ARG A 191 -13.60 -1.44 8.42
N ASP A 192 -12.70 -2.24 9.00
CA ASP A 192 -11.26 -2.04 8.84
C ASP A 192 -10.86 -2.24 7.38
N LEU A 193 -11.29 -3.34 6.74
CA LEU A 193 -11.05 -3.59 5.31
C LEU A 193 -11.48 -2.39 4.46
N ALA A 194 -12.70 -1.89 4.64
CA ALA A 194 -13.22 -0.76 3.88
C ALA A 194 -12.41 0.52 4.13
N THR A 195 -11.94 0.73 5.37
CA THR A 195 -11.12 1.89 5.73
C THR A 195 -9.75 1.82 5.08
N TRP A 196 -9.07 0.66 5.16
CA TRP A 196 -7.78 0.43 4.50
C TRP A 196 -7.88 0.55 2.98
N ALA A 197 -8.85 -0.13 2.37
CA ALA A 197 -9.06 -0.11 0.92
C ALA A 197 -9.31 1.32 0.41
N ARG A 198 -10.22 2.06 1.07
CA ARG A 198 -10.51 3.45 0.69
C ARG A 198 -9.30 4.36 0.85
N THR A 199 -8.57 4.23 1.95
CA THR A 199 -7.40 5.07 2.22
C THR A 199 -6.28 4.81 1.21
N LEU A 200 -6.05 3.55 0.82
CA LEU A 200 -5.04 3.21 -0.19
C LEU A 200 -5.40 3.73 -1.59
N VAL A 201 -6.67 3.57 -2.00
CA VAL A 201 -7.14 4.07 -3.30
C VAL A 201 -7.13 5.60 -3.34
N GLN A 202 -7.69 6.26 -2.32
CA GLN A 202 -7.67 7.72 -2.26
C GLN A 202 -6.24 8.26 -2.15
N GLY A 203 -5.39 7.57 -1.39
CA GLY A 203 -3.98 7.91 -1.24
C GLY A 203 -3.23 7.86 -2.57
N SER A 204 -3.45 6.83 -3.41
CA SER A 204 -2.82 6.76 -4.72
C SER A 204 -3.32 7.87 -5.65
N HIS A 205 -4.62 8.20 -5.62
CA HIS A 205 -5.18 9.32 -6.39
C HIS A 205 -4.63 10.67 -5.94
N ASN A 206 -4.52 10.89 -4.63
CA ASN A 206 -3.94 12.10 -4.06
C ASN A 206 -2.46 12.23 -4.41
N ALA A 207 -1.69 11.12 -4.36
CA ALA A 207 -0.29 11.10 -4.75
C ALA A 207 -0.10 11.48 -6.23
N VAL A 208 -0.97 10.99 -7.12
CA VAL A 208 -0.98 11.40 -8.53
C VAL A 208 -1.27 12.89 -8.68
N ALA A 209 -2.33 13.38 -8.00
CA ALA A 209 -2.72 14.79 -8.10
C ALA A 209 -1.62 15.73 -7.56
N ALA A 210 -0.92 15.33 -6.50
CA ALA A 210 0.21 16.07 -5.93
C ALA A 210 1.44 16.03 -6.84
N GLN A 211 1.73 14.88 -7.46
CA GLN A 211 2.86 14.72 -8.38
C GLN A 211 2.64 15.51 -9.68
N ARG A 212 1.41 15.54 -10.20
CA ARG A 212 0.93 16.20 -11.43
C ARG A 212 1.54 15.71 -12.74
N GLU A 213 2.85 15.45 -12.77
CA GLU A 213 3.59 14.97 -13.91
C GLU A 213 4.69 13.99 -13.48
N LEU A 214 4.85 12.90 -14.23
CA LEU A 214 5.98 11.99 -14.12
C LEU A 214 6.77 11.99 -15.43
N ALA A 215 8.09 12.19 -15.34
CA ALA A 215 9.01 12.03 -16.47
C ALA A 215 9.81 10.74 -16.33
N CYS A 216 9.80 9.92 -17.37
CA CYS A 216 10.60 8.70 -17.49
C CYS A 216 11.58 8.86 -18.65
N ARG A 217 12.85 8.49 -18.45
CA ARG A 217 13.82 8.43 -19.55
C ARG A 217 13.59 7.15 -20.33
N CYS A 218 13.65 7.24 -21.65
CA CYS A 218 13.50 6.08 -22.51
C CYS A 218 14.25 6.25 -23.84
N ILE A 219 14.43 5.15 -24.55
CA ILE A 219 14.88 5.13 -25.93
C ILE A 219 13.67 4.79 -26.81
N TRP A 220 13.39 5.66 -27.78
CA TRP A 220 12.35 5.46 -28.78
C TRP A 220 12.95 5.65 -30.18
N GLN A 221 12.71 4.72 -31.10
CA GLN A 221 13.30 4.73 -32.44
C GLN A 221 14.82 4.98 -32.45
N ARG A 222 15.55 4.34 -31.52
CA ARG A 222 17.01 4.48 -31.32
C ARG A 222 17.47 5.89 -30.90
N LYS A 223 16.57 6.74 -30.41
CA LYS A 223 16.88 8.08 -29.91
C LYS A 223 16.56 8.20 -28.42
N PRO A 224 17.45 8.80 -27.62
CA PRO A 224 17.11 9.18 -26.25
C PRO A 224 15.92 10.14 -26.24
N CYS A 225 14.95 9.85 -25.40
CA CYS A 225 13.70 10.59 -25.23
C CYS A 225 13.34 10.70 -23.74
N GLN A 226 12.36 11.54 -23.43
CA GLN A 226 11.65 11.47 -22.16
C GLN A 226 10.16 11.28 -22.43
N LEU A 227 9.60 10.22 -21.85
CA LEU A 227 8.17 9.97 -21.84
C LEU A 227 7.57 10.62 -20.59
N LEU A 228 6.70 11.59 -20.80
CA LEU A 228 6.00 12.33 -19.76
C LEU A 228 4.57 11.79 -19.64
N LEU A 229 4.14 11.66 -18.40
CA LEU A 229 2.79 11.30 -18.01
C LEU A 229 2.21 12.47 -17.19
N HIS A 230 1.34 13.26 -17.81
CA HIS A 230 0.70 14.41 -17.19
C HIS A 230 -0.72 14.05 -16.74
N TYR A 231 -1.11 14.49 -15.54
CA TYR A 231 -2.39 14.14 -14.91
C TYR A 231 -3.62 14.50 -15.76
N GLU A 232 -3.54 15.58 -16.53
CA GLU A 232 -4.63 16.05 -17.39
C GLU A 232 -4.41 15.66 -18.86
N ASP A 233 -3.21 15.92 -19.37
CA ASP A 233 -2.93 15.90 -20.82
C ASP A 233 -2.54 14.51 -21.35
N GLY A 234 -2.30 13.53 -20.48
CA GLY A 234 -1.91 12.18 -20.87
C GLY A 234 -0.43 12.08 -21.16
N PHE A 235 -0.09 11.57 -22.34
CA PHE A 235 1.26 11.23 -22.76
C PHE A 235 1.89 12.36 -23.56
N THR A 236 3.14 12.69 -23.25
CA THR A 236 3.98 13.52 -24.12
C THR A 236 5.34 12.87 -24.26
N LEU A 237 5.79 12.64 -25.49
CA LEU A 237 7.15 12.21 -25.78
C LEU A 237 7.97 13.42 -26.24
N ILE A 238 9.08 13.69 -25.58
CA ILE A 238 10.03 14.74 -25.95
C ILE A 238 11.38 14.15 -26.30
N GLU A 239 12.09 14.81 -27.20
CA GLU A 239 13.48 14.47 -27.54
C GLU A 239 14.39 14.66 -26.32
N GLY A 240 15.24 13.68 -26.05
CA GLY A 240 16.17 13.69 -24.92
C GLY A 240 17.26 14.73 -25.09
N GLN A 241 17.73 15.32 -23.99
CA GLN A 241 18.71 16.40 -24.03
C GLN A 241 20.09 15.91 -24.51
N ALA A 242 20.32 15.99 -25.83
CA ALA A 242 21.65 16.03 -26.41
C ALA A 242 22.02 17.49 -26.68
N ASN A 243 22.68 18.12 -25.71
CA ASN A 243 23.49 19.34 -25.91
C ASN A 243 22.75 20.64 -26.36
N THR A 244 21.52 20.86 -25.93
CA THR A 244 20.75 22.08 -26.26
C THR A 244 20.80 23.12 -25.14
N LEU A 245 21.89 23.89 -25.05
CA LEU A 245 21.92 25.14 -24.29
C LEU A 245 20.92 26.13 -24.93
N GLY A 246 19.72 26.23 -24.36
CA GLY A 246 18.74 27.29 -24.68
C GLY A 246 17.75 27.02 -25.83
N ARG A 247 17.61 25.78 -26.33
CA ARG A 247 16.52 25.41 -27.27
C ARG A 247 15.37 24.74 -26.52
N GLU A 248 14.13 25.08 -26.89
CA GLU A 248 12.93 24.36 -26.45
C GLU A 248 13.01 22.88 -26.85
N GLN A 249 12.60 21.99 -25.95
CA GLN A 249 12.58 20.55 -26.20
C GLN A 249 11.56 20.23 -27.30
N LYS A 250 12.02 19.48 -28.31
CA LYS A 250 11.16 19.08 -29.42
C LYS A 250 10.19 18.00 -28.95
N VAL A 251 8.89 18.30 -29.04
CA VAL A 251 7.81 17.33 -28.85
C VAL A 251 7.76 16.39 -30.05
N LEU A 252 7.85 15.09 -29.78
CA LEU A 252 7.81 14.01 -30.77
C LEU A 252 6.41 13.42 -30.90
N MET A 253 5.70 13.29 -29.78
CA MET A 253 4.34 12.75 -29.74
C MET A 253 3.56 13.37 -28.57
N LYS A 254 2.26 13.55 -28.76
CA LYS A 254 1.28 13.84 -27.70
C LYS A 254 0.05 12.98 -27.92
N ALA A 255 -0.43 12.36 -26.86
CA ALA A 255 -1.63 11.54 -26.90
C ALA A 255 -2.40 11.67 -25.58
N PRO A 256 -3.72 11.92 -25.61
CA PRO A 256 -4.52 11.96 -24.41
C PRO A 256 -4.68 10.55 -23.82
N PHE A 257 -5.10 10.44 -22.56
CA PHE A 257 -5.36 9.15 -21.93
C PHE A 257 -6.45 8.33 -22.64
N GLU A 258 -7.43 9.03 -23.19
CA GLU A 258 -8.59 8.48 -23.88
C GLU A 258 -8.23 7.73 -25.16
N SER A 259 -7.04 7.96 -25.72
CA SER A 259 -6.57 7.26 -26.91
C SER A 259 -5.78 5.99 -26.61
N LEU A 260 -5.42 5.72 -25.34
CA LEU A 260 -4.74 4.49 -24.93
C LEU A 260 -5.65 3.27 -25.08
N ARG A 261 -5.28 2.36 -25.98
CA ARG A 261 -5.96 1.09 -26.25
C ARG A 261 -5.37 -0.06 -25.43
N SER A 262 -4.04 -0.13 -25.35
CA SER A 262 -3.32 -1.15 -24.57
C SER A 262 -2.01 -0.61 -24.02
N SER A 263 -1.57 -1.23 -22.92
CA SER A 263 -0.25 -1.08 -22.35
C SER A 263 0.30 -2.46 -22.00
N GLY A 264 1.56 -2.74 -22.35
CA GLY A 264 2.22 -4.01 -22.08
C GLY A 264 3.67 -3.82 -21.66
N ASP A 265 4.27 -4.86 -21.08
CA ASP A 265 5.66 -4.82 -20.64
C ASP A 265 6.33 -6.21 -20.65
N ASP A 266 7.66 -6.24 -20.82
CA ASP A 266 8.45 -7.49 -20.80
C ASP A 266 8.93 -7.88 -19.40
N GLY A 267 8.66 -7.04 -18.40
CA GLY A 267 9.17 -7.16 -17.03
C GLY A 267 10.67 -6.91 -16.87
N ILE A 268 11.39 -6.51 -17.92
CA ILE A 268 12.84 -6.33 -17.95
C ILE A 268 13.21 -4.89 -18.31
N ARG A 269 12.83 -4.39 -19.49
CA ARG A 269 13.14 -3.01 -19.94
C ARG A 269 12.18 -2.43 -20.98
N LEU A 270 11.41 -3.24 -21.70
CA LEU A 270 10.55 -2.80 -22.79
C LEU A 270 9.14 -2.50 -22.30
N LEU A 271 8.65 -1.32 -22.66
CA LEU A 271 7.28 -0.85 -22.46
C LEU A 271 6.62 -0.69 -23.84
N TRP A 272 5.45 -1.30 -24.01
CA TRP A 272 4.62 -1.13 -25.20
C TRP A 272 3.37 -0.31 -24.88
N LEU A 273 3.10 0.72 -25.67
CA LEU A 273 1.89 1.55 -25.56
C LEU A 273 1.23 1.68 -26.93
N ASP A 274 -0.02 1.23 -27.05
CA ASP A 274 -0.89 1.58 -28.17
C ASP A 274 -1.73 2.79 -27.73
N VAL A 275 -1.26 4.00 -28.04
CA VAL A 275 -1.99 5.26 -27.78
C VAL A 275 -2.91 5.66 -28.94
N GLY A 276 -3.18 4.74 -29.88
CA GLY A 276 -3.93 5.03 -31.09
C GLY A 276 -3.19 5.93 -32.09
N GLY A 277 -3.81 6.15 -33.25
CA GLY A 277 -3.21 6.89 -34.38
C GLY A 277 -2.60 5.96 -35.44
N ASP A 278 -1.87 6.55 -36.39
CA ASP A 278 -1.30 5.84 -37.54
C ASP A 278 -0.05 5.00 -37.20
N GLU A 279 0.64 5.32 -36.09
CA GLU A 279 1.90 4.68 -35.68
C GLU A 279 1.70 3.31 -34.99
N GLY A 280 0.46 2.97 -34.60
CA GLY A 280 0.16 1.71 -33.91
C GLY A 280 0.79 1.59 -32.52
N GLU A 281 1.16 0.37 -32.14
CA GLU A 281 1.84 0.08 -30.87
C GLU A 281 3.28 0.62 -30.88
N MET A 282 3.60 1.49 -29.93
CA MET A 282 4.93 2.06 -29.76
C MET A 282 5.74 1.29 -28.72
N GLU A 283 6.98 0.96 -29.07
CA GLU A 283 7.96 0.33 -28.18
C GLU A 283 8.91 1.37 -27.59
N PHE A 284 8.98 1.41 -26.27
CA PHE A 284 9.89 2.24 -25.49
C PHE A 284 10.83 1.35 -24.69
N ASP A 285 12.12 1.63 -24.76
CA ASP A 285 13.11 1.00 -23.90
C ASP A 285 13.40 1.91 -22.71
N LEU A 286 12.98 1.50 -21.52
CA LEU A 286 13.15 2.27 -20.28
C LEU A 286 14.50 2.04 -19.59
N GLU A 287 15.35 1.17 -20.14
CA GLU A 287 16.64 0.75 -19.58
C GLU A 287 16.53 0.17 -18.15
N SER A 288 15.30 -0.11 -17.69
CA SER A 288 14.95 -0.53 -16.34
C SER A 288 13.58 -1.20 -16.32
N CYS A 289 13.26 -1.95 -15.26
CA CYS A 289 12.01 -2.69 -15.17
C CYS A 289 10.80 -1.75 -15.41
N PRO A 290 9.95 -2.01 -16.42
CA PRO A 290 8.83 -1.15 -16.79
C PRO A 290 7.61 -1.25 -15.86
N LYS A 291 7.53 -2.29 -15.03
CA LYS A 291 6.36 -2.55 -14.17
C LYS A 291 5.97 -1.38 -13.25
N PRO A 292 6.90 -0.68 -12.57
CA PRO A 292 6.55 0.51 -11.79
C PRO A 292 5.89 1.60 -12.62
N PHE A 293 6.39 1.83 -13.84
CA PHE A 293 5.80 2.82 -14.74
C PHE A 293 4.37 2.43 -15.14
N VAL A 294 4.14 1.17 -15.48
CA VAL A 294 2.79 0.65 -15.79
C VAL A 294 1.83 0.84 -14.61
N PHE A 295 2.29 0.57 -13.38
CA PHE A 295 1.50 0.80 -12.18
C PHE A 295 1.14 2.28 -11.98
N ILE A 296 2.11 3.17 -12.18
CA ILE A 296 1.90 4.61 -12.09
C ILE A 296 0.93 5.08 -13.18
N LEU A 297 1.10 4.62 -14.42
CA LEU A 297 0.18 4.89 -15.54
C LEU A 297 -1.26 4.54 -15.16
N HIS A 298 -1.49 3.35 -14.62
CA HIS A 298 -2.83 2.96 -14.20
C HIS A 298 -3.38 3.80 -13.03
N ASN A 299 -2.52 4.26 -12.12
CA ASN A 299 -2.94 5.18 -11.06
C ASN A 299 -3.32 6.55 -11.63
N PHE A 300 -2.58 7.07 -12.59
CA PHE A 300 -2.94 8.31 -13.31
C PHE A 300 -4.28 8.18 -14.03
N LEU A 301 -4.47 7.10 -14.79
CA LEU A 301 -5.74 6.79 -15.45
C LEU A 301 -6.91 6.72 -14.45
N SER A 302 -6.74 5.94 -13.37
CA SER A 302 -7.76 5.76 -12.34
C SER A 302 -8.11 7.08 -11.64
N ALA A 303 -7.11 7.91 -11.32
CA ALA A 303 -7.30 9.19 -10.67
C ALA A 303 -7.98 10.22 -11.60
N LYS A 304 -7.68 10.21 -12.90
CA LYS A 304 -8.36 11.06 -13.89
C LYS A 304 -9.84 10.65 -14.04
N ILE A 305 -10.12 9.35 -14.18
CA ILE A 305 -11.49 8.82 -14.24
C ILE A 305 -12.27 9.18 -12.98
N HIS A 306 -11.65 9.02 -11.80
CA HIS A 306 -12.27 9.40 -10.52
C HIS A 306 -12.68 10.86 -10.51
N ARG A 307 -11.77 11.76 -10.87
CA ARG A 307 -12.02 13.21 -10.87
C ARG A 307 -13.12 13.62 -11.84
N LEU A 308 -13.18 12.98 -13.02
CA LEU A 308 -14.22 13.26 -14.03
C LEU A 308 -15.59 12.68 -13.65
N GLY A 309 -15.68 11.88 -12.58
CA GLY A 309 -16.92 11.26 -12.14
C GLY A 309 -17.45 10.19 -13.10
N LEU A 310 -16.58 9.62 -13.95
CA LEU A 310 -16.93 8.68 -15.01
C LEU A 310 -17.11 7.24 -14.50
N TYR A 311 -17.75 7.07 -13.34
CA TYR A 311 -18.09 5.76 -12.81
C TYR A 311 -19.38 5.26 -13.46
N ALA A 312 -19.34 4.07 -14.06
CA ALA A 312 -20.52 3.30 -14.43
C ALA A 312 -21.07 2.53 -13.22
#